data_AF-A0A1H5Z2P3-F1
#
_entry.id   AF-A0A1H5Z2P3-F1
#
_cell.length_a   1.000
_cell.length_b   1.000
_cell.length_c   1.000
_cell.angle_alpha   90.00
_cell.angle_beta   90.00
_cell.angle_gamma   90.00
#
_symmetry.space_group_name_H-M   'P 1'
#
loop_
_entity.id
_entity.type
_entity.pdbx_description
1 polymer ?
#
loop_
_entity_poly.entity_id
_entity_poly.type
_entity_poly.pdbx_seq_one_letter_code
_entity_poly.pdbx_strand_id
1 'polypeptide(L)'
;MSDALIREIAEKIIQEQLLQNWHFYALLLGLLLINSAAAGWVGSYFRKRGETYATKADMDAILDQIHATTEVAEQVKTAIAHSDWTTREWKTLRRVKLEELMEAVYATREWLSKELNSRLFGQTQSSGASPVWKVQLVSRLYFPEMAREIQALALFYWTYTHWLTQVQQKVLAAQSDIAAHAAVLDEAMDTIKTHEEQLVALVADIEAKAPAVMKEIVGL
;
A
#
# COMPACT_ATOMS: atom_id res chain seq x y z
N MET A 1 -28.48 -25.96 109.48
CA MET A 1 -28.46 -24.75 108.62
C MET A 1 -29.26 -25.06 107.39
N SER A 2 -30.21 -24.21 106.99
CA SER A 2 -31.03 -24.46 105.79
C SER A 2 -30.20 -24.20 104.53
N ASP A 3 -30.29 -25.09 103.55
CA ASP A 3 -29.57 -24.98 102.28
C ASP A 3 -29.84 -23.64 101.57
N ALA A 4 -31.00 -23.03 101.81
CA ALA A 4 -31.37 -21.71 101.31
C ALA A 4 -30.42 -20.58 101.79
N LEU A 5 -30.00 -20.62 103.05
CA LEU A 5 -29.14 -19.58 103.63
C LEU A 5 -27.69 -19.71 103.14
N ILE A 6 -27.23 -20.95 102.92
CA ILE A 6 -25.91 -21.22 102.33
C ILE A 6 -25.87 -20.75 100.88
N ARG A 7 -26.97 -20.94 100.13
CA ARG A 7 -27.11 -20.45 98.76
C ARG A 7 -27.10 -18.93 98.70
N GLU A 8 -27.84 -18.26 99.58
CA GLU A 8 -27.91 -16.79 99.63
C GLU A 8 -26.57 -16.16 100.03
N ILE A 9 -25.85 -16.76 101.00
CA ILE A 9 -24.52 -16.28 101.41
C ILE A 9 -23.49 -16.56 100.32
N ALA A 10 -23.52 -17.72 99.67
CA ALA A 10 -22.66 -18.00 98.52
C ALA A 10 -22.93 -17.01 97.37
N GLU A 11 -24.19 -16.67 97.10
CA GLU A 11 -24.60 -15.74 96.04
C GLU A 11 -24.18 -14.29 96.35
N LYS A 12 -24.28 -13.85 97.61
CA LYS A 12 -23.79 -12.54 98.07
C LYS A 12 -22.27 -12.44 98.10
N ILE A 13 -21.56 -13.48 98.54
CA ILE A 13 -20.09 -13.49 98.54
C ILE A 13 -19.58 -13.44 97.09
N ILE A 14 -20.22 -14.17 96.17
CA ILE A 14 -19.88 -14.12 94.75
C ILE A 14 -20.18 -12.72 94.17
N GLN A 15 -21.29 -12.07 94.56
CA GLN A 15 -21.65 -10.72 94.08
C GLN A 15 -20.76 -9.59 94.64
N GLU A 16 -20.46 -9.56 95.94
CA GLU A 16 -19.61 -8.52 96.54
C GLU A 16 -18.14 -8.67 96.15
N GLN A 17 -17.65 -9.92 96.06
CA GLN A 17 -16.25 -10.19 95.70
C GLN A 17 -15.95 -9.88 94.22
N LEU A 18 -16.95 -9.94 93.34
CA LEU A 18 -16.82 -9.48 91.96
C LEU A 18 -16.79 -7.95 91.85
N LEU A 19 -17.64 -7.25 92.61
CA LEU A 19 -17.76 -5.78 92.51
C LEU A 19 -16.59 -5.04 93.19
N GLN A 20 -15.98 -5.60 94.23
CA GLN A 20 -14.92 -4.92 94.99
C GLN A 20 -13.51 -5.15 94.45
N ASN A 21 -13.34 -6.09 93.51
CA ASN A 21 -12.03 -6.46 92.98
C ASN A 21 -11.65 -5.61 91.76
N TRP A 22 -11.29 -4.35 92.00
CA TRP A 22 -10.92 -3.39 90.93
C TRP A 22 -9.79 -3.91 90.00
N HIS A 23 -8.91 -4.76 90.53
CA HIS A 23 -7.86 -5.44 89.75
C HIS A 23 -8.43 -6.29 88.61
N PHE A 24 -9.57 -6.97 88.85
CA PHE A 24 -10.26 -7.76 87.83
C PHE A 24 -10.74 -6.88 86.67
N TYR A 25 -11.41 -5.76 86.98
CA TYR A 25 -11.88 -4.81 85.97
C TYR A 25 -10.74 -4.14 85.20
N ALA A 26 -9.63 -3.81 85.86
CA ALA A 26 -8.45 -3.26 85.21
C ALA A 26 -7.81 -4.24 84.21
N LEU A 27 -7.75 -5.53 84.58
CA LEU A 27 -7.23 -6.59 83.70
C LEU A 27 -8.14 -6.81 82.48
N LEU A 28 -9.47 -6.80 82.70
CA LEU A 28 -10.46 -6.94 81.63
C LEU A 28 -10.44 -5.74 80.67
N LEU A 29 -10.31 -4.51 81.19
CA LEU A 29 -10.09 -3.30 80.40
C LEU A 29 -8.78 -3.39 79.60
N GLY A 30 -7.69 -3.85 80.24
CA GLY A 30 -6.40 -4.06 79.58
C GLY A 30 -6.50 -5.06 78.41
N LEU A 31 -7.19 -6.19 78.61
CA LEU A 31 -7.48 -7.17 77.56
C LEU A 31 -8.31 -6.58 76.42
N LEU A 32 -9.34 -5.78 76.73
CA LEU A 32 -10.15 -5.08 75.72
C LEU A 32 -9.31 -4.10 74.89
N LEU A 33 -8.44 -3.31 75.54
CA LEU A 33 -7.55 -2.38 74.86
C LEU A 33 -6.55 -3.12 73.97
N ILE A 34 -5.96 -4.22 74.45
CA ILE A 34 -5.03 -5.06 73.66
C ILE A 34 -5.75 -5.66 72.45
N ASN A 35 -6.96 -6.22 72.64
CA ASN A 35 -7.75 -6.78 71.54
C ASN A 35 -8.13 -5.70 70.51
N SER A 36 -8.50 -4.50 70.96
CA SER A 36 -8.82 -3.38 70.08
C SER A 36 -7.60 -2.89 69.29
N ALA A 37 -6.44 -2.78 69.95
CA ALA A 37 -5.18 -2.41 69.30
C ALA A 37 -4.74 -3.48 68.28
N ALA A 38 -4.84 -4.76 68.64
CA ALA A 38 -4.53 -5.87 67.74
C ALA A 38 -5.47 -5.90 66.53
N ALA A 39 -6.77 -5.74 66.72
CA ALA A 39 -7.75 -5.66 65.62
C ALA A 39 -7.47 -4.46 64.70
N GLY A 40 -7.16 -3.29 65.28
CA GLY A 40 -6.78 -2.09 64.51
C GLY A 40 -5.49 -2.28 63.71
N TRP A 41 -4.47 -2.88 64.32
CA TRP A 41 -3.21 -3.18 63.64
C TRP A 41 -3.40 -4.17 62.49
N VAL A 42 -4.09 -5.29 62.73
CA VAL A 42 -4.41 -6.30 61.71
C VAL A 42 -5.22 -5.68 60.57
N GLY A 43 -6.26 -4.90 60.88
CA GLY A 43 -7.07 -4.20 59.89
C GLY A 43 -6.25 -3.22 59.04
N SER A 44 -5.38 -2.42 59.66
CA SER A 44 -4.53 -1.48 58.93
C SER A 44 -3.51 -2.19 58.03
N TYR A 45 -2.95 -3.31 58.47
CA TYR A 45 -2.02 -4.12 57.69
C TYR A 45 -2.70 -4.73 56.46
N PHE A 46 -3.86 -5.38 56.63
CA PHE A 46 -4.61 -5.96 55.51
C PHE A 46 -5.11 -4.89 54.54
N ARG A 47 -5.56 -3.74 55.05
CA ARG A 47 -5.94 -2.60 54.22
C ARG A 47 -4.79 -2.12 53.35
N LYS A 48 -3.63 -1.84 53.95
CA LYS A 48 -2.44 -1.37 53.21
C LYS A 48 -1.95 -2.40 52.19
N ARG A 49 -1.99 -3.69 52.54
CA ARG A 49 -1.64 -4.77 51.61
C ARG A 49 -2.63 -4.89 50.46
N GLY A 50 -3.93 -4.72 50.73
CA GLY A 50 -4.98 -4.69 49.71
C GLY A 50 -4.83 -3.50 48.76
N GLU A 51 -4.59 -2.30 49.31
CA GLU A 51 -4.31 -1.09 48.54
C GLU A 51 -3.07 -1.29 47.64
N THR A 52 -1.98 -1.84 48.18
CA THR A 52 -0.75 -2.12 47.41
C THR A 52 -1.01 -3.14 46.29
N TYR A 53 -1.82 -4.17 46.55
CA TYR A 53 -2.16 -5.17 45.56
C TYR A 53 -3.05 -4.60 44.44
N ALA A 54 -4.04 -3.79 44.80
CA ALA A 54 -4.88 -3.09 43.83
C ALA A 54 -4.07 -2.13 42.95
N THR A 55 -3.19 -1.32 43.56
CA THR A 55 -2.28 -0.43 42.82
C THR A 55 -1.38 -1.20 41.85
N LYS A 56 -0.88 -2.38 42.26
CA LYS A 56 -0.07 -3.22 41.37
C LYS A 56 -0.89 -3.74 40.19
N ALA A 57 -2.11 -4.23 40.43
CA ALA A 57 -3.00 -4.69 39.38
C ALA A 57 -3.36 -3.57 38.38
N ASP A 58 -3.61 -2.36 38.87
CA ASP A 58 -3.87 -1.19 38.02
C ASP A 58 -2.63 -0.81 37.18
N MET A 59 -1.43 -0.87 37.76
CA MET A 59 -0.18 -0.65 37.03
C MET A 59 0.03 -1.69 35.93
N ASP A 60 -0.21 -2.97 36.22
CA ASP A 60 -0.10 -4.05 35.24
C ASP A 60 -1.09 -3.84 34.08
N ALA A 61 -2.34 -3.46 34.37
CA ALA A 61 -3.34 -3.14 33.35
C ALA A 61 -2.97 -1.92 32.48
N ILE A 62 -2.37 -0.88 33.07
CA ILE A 62 -1.86 0.28 32.33
C ILE A 62 -0.71 -0.12 31.41
N LEU A 63 0.22 -0.95 31.89
CA LEU A 63 1.32 -1.46 31.07
C LEU A 63 0.80 -2.27 29.89
N ASP A 64 -0.17 -3.16 30.11
CA ASP A 64 -0.79 -3.95 29.04
C ASP A 64 -1.45 -3.03 27.99
N GLN A 65 -2.12 -1.95 28.42
CA GLN A 65 -2.71 -0.98 27.51
C GLN A 65 -1.64 -0.20 26.72
N ILE A 66 -0.51 0.17 27.34
CA ILE A 66 0.61 0.83 26.65
C ILE A 66 1.23 -0.13 25.63
N HIS A 67 1.41 -1.40 25.97
CA HIS A 67 1.91 -2.40 25.05
C HIS A 67 0.95 -2.59 23.86
N ALA A 68 -0.34 -2.77 24.12
CA ALA A 68 -1.35 -2.92 23.08
C ALA A 68 -1.41 -1.69 22.14
N THR A 69 -1.37 -0.48 22.70
CA THR A 69 -1.37 0.76 21.90
C THR A 69 -0.09 0.93 21.10
N THR A 70 1.07 0.56 21.64
CA THR A 70 2.36 0.58 20.93
C THR A 70 2.37 -0.43 19.78
N GLU A 71 1.84 -1.63 20.01
CA GLU A 71 1.72 -2.66 18.99
C GLU A 71 0.83 -2.19 17.83
N VAL A 72 -0.35 -1.64 18.13
CA VAL A 72 -1.25 -1.06 17.12
C VAL A 72 -0.57 0.09 16.38
N ALA A 73 0.15 0.96 17.08
CA ALA A 73 0.87 2.07 16.44
C ALA A 73 1.94 1.59 15.46
N GLU A 74 2.73 0.58 15.82
CA GLU A 74 3.74 0.00 14.92
C GLU A 74 3.11 -0.76 13.74
N GLN A 75 1.98 -1.44 13.94
CA GLN A 75 1.22 -2.06 12.86
C GLN A 75 0.70 -0.99 11.87
N VAL A 76 0.11 0.10 12.35
CA VAL A 76 -0.39 1.21 11.52
C VAL A 76 0.77 1.86 10.75
N LYS A 77 1.88 2.14 11.43
CA LYS A 77 3.09 2.70 10.81
C LYS A 77 3.64 1.80 9.72
N THR A 78 3.68 0.48 9.96
CA THR A 78 4.13 -0.51 8.97
C THR A 78 3.19 -0.57 7.77
N ALA A 79 1.88 -0.53 8.00
CA ALA A 79 0.88 -0.52 6.94
C ALA A 79 0.99 0.74 6.05
N ILE A 80 1.12 1.92 6.67
CA ILE A 80 1.31 3.19 5.95
C ILE A 80 2.62 3.17 5.14
N ALA A 81 3.71 2.71 5.76
CA ALA A 81 4.99 2.60 5.06
C ALA A 81 4.90 1.67 3.84
N HIS A 82 4.16 0.56 3.95
CA HIS A 82 3.97 -0.38 2.84
C HIS A 82 3.09 0.20 1.72
N SER A 83 2.01 0.91 2.06
CA SER A 83 1.17 1.58 1.05
C SER A 83 1.91 2.69 0.31
N ASP A 84 2.71 3.47 1.04
CA ASP A 84 3.53 4.53 0.47
C ASP A 84 4.61 3.95 -0.45
N TRP A 85 5.25 2.86 -0.03
CA TRP A 85 6.24 2.16 -0.83
C TRP A 85 5.63 1.63 -2.12
N THR A 86 4.48 0.93 -2.04
CA THR A 86 3.79 0.40 -3.22
C THR A 86 3.39 1.50 -4.20
N THR A 87 2.92 2.64 -3.68
CA THR A 87 2.56 3.80 -4.52
C THR A 87 3.78 4.40 -5.21
N ARG A 88 4.91 4.54 -4.50
CA ARG A 88 6.17 5.03 -5.09
C ARG A 88 6.73 4.07 -6.13
N GLU A 89 6.67 2.78 -5.87
CA GLU A 89 7.13 1.74 -6.78
C GLU A 89 6.28 1.75 -8.06
N TRP A 90 4.96 1.80 -7.92
CA TRP A 90 4.05 1.90 -9.06
C TRP A 90 4.30 3.15 -9.91
N LYS A 91 4.51 4.31 -9.29
CA LYS A 91 4.85 5.56 -9.99
C LYS A 91 6.19 5.45 -10.72
N THR A 92 7.19 4.88 -10.07
CA THR A 92 8.52 4.66 -10.67
C THR A 92 8.42 3.73 -11.88
N LEU A 93 7.68 2.64 -11.76
CA LEU A 93 7.45 1.70 -12.85
C LEU A 93 6.71 2.36 -14.02
N ARG A 94 5.62 3.09 -13.77
CA ARG A 94 4.90 3.82 -14.84
C ARG A 94 5.80 4.86 -15.51
N ARG A 95 6.68 5.55 -14.80
CA ARG A 95 7.64 6.46 -15.42
C ARG A 95 8.56 5.73 -16.41
N VAL A 96 9.19 4.63 -15.98
CA VAL A 96 10.08 3.83 -16.83
C VAL A 96 9.32 3.28 -18.05
N LYS A 97 8.09 2.82 -17.85
CA LYS A 97 7.25 2.31 -18.95
C LYS A 97 6.81 3.40 -19.92
N LEU A 98 6.67 4.64 -19.48
CA LEU A 98 6.36 5.76 -20.38
C LEU A 98 7.57 6.06 -21.27
N GLU A 99 8.78 6.06 -20.71
CA GLU A 99 10.02 6.21 -21.46
C GLU A 99 10.19 5.07 -22.50
N GLU A 100 9.96 3.82 -22.09
CA GLU A 100 9.99 2.65 -23.00
C GLU A 100 8.91 2.72 -24.09
N LEU A 101 7.73 3.26 -23.78
CA LEU A 101 6.65 3.45 -24.76
C LEU A 101 7.08 4.47 -25.82
N MET A 102 7.61 5.62 -25.40
CA MET A 102 8.06 6.66 -26.32
C MET A 102 9.19 6.18 -27.22
N GLU A 103 10.17 5.46 -26.67
CA GLU A 103 11.23 4.82 -27.45
C GLU A 103 10.66 3.88 -28.53
N ALA A 104 9.68 3.05 -28.17
CA ALA A 104 9.04 2.14 -29.12
C ALA A 104 8.23 2.87 -30.21
N VAL A 105 7.61 4.00 -29.87
CA VAL A 105 6.89 4.86 -30.84
C VAL A 105 7.88 5.44 -31.86
N TYR A 106 9.02 5.99 -31.42
CA TYR A 106 10.05 6.48 -32.33
C TYR A 106 10.67 5.37 -33.18
N ALA A 107 10.95 4.22 -32.56
CA ALA A 107 11.44 3.05 -33.27
C ALA A 107 10.46 2.59 -34.36
N THR A 108 9.14 2.76 -34.16
CA THR A 108 8.12 2.44 -35.18
C THR A 108 8.27 3.31 -36.43
N ARG A 109 8.53 4.61 -36.25
CA ARG A 109 8.78 5.51 -37.38
C ARG A 109 10.04 5.12 -38.15
N GLU A 110 11.14 4.87 -37.43
CA GLU A 110 12.39 4.46 -38.05
C GLU A 110 12.26 3.11 -38.78
N TRP A 111 11.56 2.16 -38.16
CA TRP A 111 11.29 0.85 -38.74
C TRP A 111 10.49 0.96 -40.04
N LEU A 112 9.44 1.78 -40.08
CA LEU A 112 8.65 2.01 -41.29
C LEU A 112 9.48 2.62 -42.42
N SER A 113 10.38 3.56 -42.11
CA SER A 113 11.30 4.14 -43.09
C SER A 113 12.29 3.10 -43.65
N LYS A 114 12.85 2.25 -42.79
CA LYS A 114 13.72 1.14 -43.23
C LYS A 114 12.96 0.14 -44.10
N GLU A 115 11.73 -0.20 -43.71
CA GLU A 115 10.89 -1.12 -44.46
C GLU A 115 10.52 -0.59 -45.85
N LEU A 116 10.18 0.70 -45.93
CA LEU A 116 9.96 1.41 -47.20
C LEU A 116 11.21 1.32 -48.10
N ASN A 117 12.37 1.67 -47.56
CA ASN A 117 13.62 1.68 -48.32
C ASN A 117 14.03 0.27 -48.79
N SER A 118 13.83 -0.73 -47.93
CA SER A 118 14.13 -2.12 -48.27
C SER A 118 13.23 -2.64 -49.39
N ARG A 119 11.92 -2.39 -49.30
CA ARG A 119 10.94 -2.93 -50.26
C ARG A 119 10.91 -2.22 -51.60
N LEU A 120 11.14 -0.90 -51.62
CA LEU A 120 11.08 -0.11 -52.86
C LEU A 120 12.43 0.03 -53.55
N PHE A 121 13.52 0.14 -52.78
CA PHE A 121 14.86 0.41 -53.34
C PHE A 121 15.81 -0.78 -53.22
N GLY A 122 15.31 -1.95 -52.78
CA GLY A 122 16.08 -3.19 -52.73
C GLY A 122 17.22 -3.17 -51.70
N GLN A 123 17.16 -2.28 -50.71
CA GLN A 123 18.16 -2.26 -49.63
C GLN A 123 18.03 -3.53 -48.79
N THR A 124 19.09 -4.32 -48.68
CA THR A 124 19.10 -5.61 -47.97
C THR A 124 19.16 -5.49 -46.45
N GLN A 125 18.82 -4.34 -45.88
CA GLN A 125 18.84 -4.14 -44.44
C GLN A 125 17.59 -4.76 -43.82
N SER A 126 17.75 -5.83 -43.05
CA SER A 126 16.65 -6.43 -42.30
C SER A 126 16.16 -5.43 -41.25
N SER A 127 14.89 -5.02 -41.35
CA SER A 127 14.25 -4.11 -40.39
C SER A 127 14.06 -4.76 -39.00
N GLY A 128 14.25 -6.07 -38.86
CA GLY A 128 13.98 -6.80 -37.62
C GLY A 128 12.49 -6.86 -37.29
N ALA A 129 12.16 -7.25 -36.06
CA ALA A 129 10.77 -7.34 -35.60
C ALA A 129 10.12 -5.95 -35.46
N SER A 130 8.85 -5.84 -35.83
CA SER A 130 8.10 -4.59 -35.74
C SER A 130 7.94 -4.14 -34.28
N PRO A 131 8.32 -2.90 -33.94
CA PRO A 131 8.16 -2.35 -32.59
C PRO A 131 6.70 -2.01 -32.23
N VAL A 132 5.77 -2.00 -33.19
CA VAL A 132 4.35 -1.65 -32.95
C VAL A 132 3.70 -2.55 -31.89
N TRP A 133 4.13 -3.81 -31.80
CA TRP A 133 3.64 -4.75 -30.79
C TRP A 133 4.03 -4.36 -29.38
N LYS A 134 5.25 -3.84 -29.19
CA LYS A 134 5.71 -3.31 -27.90
C LYS A 134 4.90 -2.08 -27.53
N VAL A 135 4.63 -1.18 -28.48
CA VAL A 135 3.79 0.01 -28.29
C VAL A 135 2.39 -0.39 -27.78
N GLN A 136 1.73 -1.33 -28.44
CA GLN A 136 0.40 -1.80 -28.05
C GLN A 136 0.40 -2.49 -26.67
N LEU A 137 1.38 -3.34 -26.41
CA LEU A 137 1.49 -4.08 -25.15
C LEU A 137 1.70 -3.13 -23.96
N VAL A 138 2.69 -2.22 -24.07
CA VAL A 138 3.02 -1.28 -23.00
C VAL A 138 1.85 -0.32 -22.74
N SER A 139 1.23 0.21 -23.80
CA SER A 139 0.06 1.08 -23.66
C SER A 139 -1.11 0.36 -22.97
N ARG A 140 -1.44 -0.87 -23.37
CA ARG A 140 -2.58 -1.60 -22.79
C ARG A 140 -2.38 -1.95 -21.32
N LEU A 141 -1.14 -2.22 -20.89
CA LEU A 141 -0.84 -2.60 -19.52
C LEU A 141 -0.67 -1.40 -18.58
N TYR A 142 -0.07 -0.31 -19.06
CA TYR A 142 0.38 0.80 -18.18
C TYR A 142 -0.26 2.16 -18.48
N PHE A 143 -0.81 2.37 -19.69
CA PHE A 143 -1.32 3.66 -20.15
C PHE A 143 -2.64 3.53 -20.94
N PRO A 144 -3.71 2.97 -20.33
CA PRO A 144 -5.01 2.88 -20.99
C PRO A 144 -5.58 4.25 -21.40
N GLU A 145 -5.20 5.33 -20.72
CA GLU A 145 -5.56 6.69 -21.05
C GLU A 145 -5.03 7.14 -22.43
N MET A 146 -3.96 6.53 -22.94
CA MET A 146 -3.38 6.79 -24.26
C MET A 146 -3.92 5.84 -25.36
N ALA A 147 -4.91 5.00 -25.03
CA ALA A 147 -5.35 3.94 -25.94
C ALA A 147 -5.83 4.46 -27.30
N ARG A 148 -6.47 5.64 -27.34
CA ARG A 148 -6.99 6.23 -28.58
C ARG A 148 -5.87 6.58 -29.56
N GLU A 149 -4.85 7.30 -29.09
CA GLU A 149 -3.72 7.76 -29.91
C GLU A 149 -2.88 6.57 -30.37
N ILE A 150 -2.66 5.61 -29.48
CA ILE A 150 -1.93 4.37 -29.79
C ILE A 150 -2.69 3.50 -30.79
N GLN A 151 -4.01 3.42 -30.68
CA GLN A 151 -4.84 2.68 -31.66
C GLN A 151 -4.80 3.36 -33.03
N ALA A 152 -4.81 4.69 -33.10
CA ALA A 152 -4.68 5.42 -34.35
C ALA A 152 -3.32 5.13 -35.03
N LEU A 153 -2.22 5.16 -34.27
CA LEU A 153 -0.90 4.78 -34.78
C LEU A 153 -0.87 3.33 -35.27
N ALA A 154 -1.48 2.40 -34.53
CA ALA A 154 -1.53 0.99 -34.93
C ALA A 154 -2.35 0.77 -36.21
N LEU A 155 -3.52 1.42 -36.34
CA LEU A 155 -4.33 1.35 -37.56
C LEU A 155 -3.59 1.93 -38.77
N PHE A 156 -2.90 3.06 -38.58
CA PHE A 156 -2.04 3.63 -39.61
C PHE A 156 -0.94 2.65 -40.01
N TYR A 157 -0.25 2.04 -39.04
CA TYR A 157 0.79 1.04 -39.30
C TYR A 157 0.29 -0.13 -40.18
N TRP A 158 -0.86 -0.71 -39.85
CA TRP A 158 -1.44 -1.81 -40.64
C TRP A 158 -1.82 -1.38 -42.05
N THR A 159 -2.42 -0.19 -42.18
CA THR A 159 -2.82 0.38 -43.47
C THR A 159 -1.60 0.65 -44.35
N TYR A 160 -0.57 1.28 -43.76
CA TYR A 160 0.67 1.63 -44.45
C TYR A 160 1.44 0.39 -44.91
N THR A 161 1.60 -0.62 -44.05
CA THR A 161 2.32 -1.87 -44.41
C THR A 161 1.57 -2.68 -45.46
N HIS A 162 0.24 -2.68 -45.42
CA HIS A 162 -0.58 -3.27 -46.49
C HIS A 162 -0.37 -2.54 -47.82
N TRP A 163 -0.49 -1.21 -47.82
CA TRP A 163 -0.22 -0.38 -49.00
C TRP A 163 1.19 -0.60 -49.56
N LEU A 164 2.21 -0.62 -48.70
CA LEU A 164 3.60 -0.85 -49.10
C LEU A 164 3.78 -2.23 -49.77
N THR A 165 3.08 -3.24 -49.28
CA THR A 165 3.07 -4.57 -49.91
C THR A 165 2.45 -4.53 -51.31
N GLN A 166 1.38 -3.75 -51.52
CA GLN A 166 0.77 -3.58 -52.84
C GLN A 166 1.70 -2.85 -53.82
N VAL A 167 2.39 -1.79 -53.37
CA VAL A 167 3.37 -1.08 -54.20
C VAL A 167 4.52 -2.00 -54.58
N GLN A 168 5.05 -2.77 -53.62
CA GLN A 168 6.10 -3.75 -53.89
C GLN A 168 5.67 -4.78 -54.96
N GLN A 169 4.43 -5.26 -54.90
CA GLN A 169 3.90 -6.17 -55.92
C GLN A 169 3.83 -5.51 -57.31
N LYS A 170 3.38 -4.25 -57.40
CA LYS A 170 3.39 -3.48 -58.66
C LYS A 170 4.81 -3.32 -59.21
N VAL A 171 5.78 -3.00 -58.34
CA VAL A 171 7.20 -2.86 -58.70
C VAL A 171 7.78 -4.16 -59.24
N LEU A 172 7.51 -5.29 -58.58
CA LEU A 172 7.95 -6.62 -59.04
C LEU A 172 7.31 -7.00 -60.39
N ALA A 173 6.03 -6.68 -60.60
CA ALA A 173 5.35 -6.93 -61.88
C ALA A 173 5.92 -6.08 -63.03
N ALA A 174 6.43 -4.90 -62.73
CA ALA A 174 7.02 -3.97 -63.70
C ALA A 174 8.53 -4.20 -63.94
N GLN A 175 9.17 -5.19 -63.29
CA GLN A 175 10.63 -5.32 -63.26
C GLN A 175 11.30 -5.43 -64.65
N SER A 176 10.59 -5.95 -65.65
CA SER A 176 11.11 -6.06 -67.03
C SER A 176 10.96 -4.79 -67.88
N ASP A 177 10.17 -3.81 -67.44
CA ASP A 177 9.88 -2.56 -68.15
C ASP A 177 10.26 -1.35 -67.30
N ILE A 178 11.36 -0.70 -67.69
CA ILE A 178 11.93 0.46 -66.98
C ILE A 178 10.91 1.61 -66.92
N ALA A 179 10.12 1.83 -67.97
CA ALA A 179 9.16 2.92 -68.01
C ALA A 179 7.97 2.63 -67.08
N ALA A 180 7.47 1.39 -67.07
CA ALA A 180 6.43 0.96 -66.14
C ALA A 180 6.91 1.02 -64.68
N HIS A 181 8.14 0.61 -64.41
CA HIS A 181 8.74 0.67 -63.09
C HIS A 181 8.86 2.12 -62.58
N ALA A 182 9.34 3.05 -63.43
CA ALA A 182 9.44 4.46 -63.09
C ALA A 182 8.07 5.08 -62.78
N ALA A 183 7.03 4.76 -63.56
CA ALA A 183 5.67 5.26 -63.34
C ALA A 183 5.07 4.81 -62.00
N VAL A 184 5.31 3.54 -61.60
CA VAL A 184 4.86 3.02 -60.29
C VAL A 184 5.56 3.75 -59.13
N LEU A 185 6.86 4.04 -59.26
CA LEU A 185 7.59 4.77 -58.23
C LEU A 185 7.13 6.22 -58.13
N ASP A 186 6.86 6.89 -59.24
CA ASP A 186 6.35 8.27 -59.26
C ASP A 186 4.99 8.38 -58.56
N GLU A 187 4.05 7.46 -58.86
CA GLU A 187 2.75 7.35 -58.15
C GLU A 187 2.94 7.11 -56.64
N ALA A 188 3.91 6.26 -56.27
CA ALA A 188 4.17 5.94 -54.88
C ALA A 188 4.75 7.13 -54.10
N MET A 189 5.61 7.96 -54.71
CA MET A 189 6.29 9.07 -54.04
C MET A 189 5.34 10.10 -53.43
N ASP A 190 4.26 10.45 -54.13
CA ASP A 190 3.24 11.38 -53.61
C ASP A 190 2.51 10.79 -52.39
N THR A 191 2.22 9.50 -52.44
CA THR A 191 1.55 8.79 -51.34
C THR A 191 2.48 8.63 -50.12
N ILE A 192 3.78 8.37 -50.34
CA ILE A 192 4.79 8.29 -49.29
C ILE A 192 4.82 9.57 -48.48
N LYS A 193 4.85 10.73 -49.16
CA LYS A 193 4.88 12.04 -48.49
C LYS A 193 3.64 12.23 -47.59
N THR A 194 2.45 11.92 -48.13
CA THR A 194 1.20 12.03 -47.36
C THR A 194 1.20 11.12 -46.13
N HIS A 195 1.68 9.89 -46.28
CA HIS A 195 1.79 8.95 -45.17
C HIS A 195 2.86 9.37 -44.14
N GLU A 196 3.97 9.96 -44.57
CA GLU A 196 4.97 10.50 -43.65
C GLU A 196 4.40 11.65 -42.82
N GLU A 197 3.67 12.58 -43.44
CA GLU A 197 2.98 13.68 -42.76
C GLU A 197 1.97 13.16 -41.72
N GLN A 198 1.18 12.15 -42.09
CA GLN A 198 0.24 11.49 -41.19
C GLN A 198 0.94 10.79 -40.01
N LEU A 199 2.03 10.08 -40.27
CA LEU A 199 2.81 9.41 -39.23
C LEU A 199 3.41 10.42 -38.25
N VAL A 200 3.98 11.51 -38.76
CA VAL A 200 4.53 12.60 -37.92
C VAL A 200 3.43 13.22 -37.06
N ALA A 201 2.24 13.47 -37.60
CA ALA A 201 1.12 13.99 -36.84
C ALA A 201 0.68 13.04 -35.71
N LEU A 202 0.57 11.72 -36.00
CA LEU A 202 0.21 10.73 -34.99
C LEU A 202 1.26 10.60 -33.88
N VAL A 203 2.55 10.67 -34.22
CA VAL A 203 3.63 10.68 -33.23
C VAL A 203 3.55 11.96 -32.39
N ALA A 204 3.32 13.12 -33.00
CA ALA A 204 3.18 14.39 -32.30
C ALA A 204 1.98 14.40 -31.33
N ASP A 205 0.85 13.77 -31.69
CA ASP A 205 -0.30 13.63 -30.80
C ASP A 205 0.03 12.80 -29.54
N ILE A 206 0.80 11.72 -29.70
CA ILE A 206 1.29 10.89 -28.59
C ILE A 206 2.26 11.69 -27.71
N GLU A 207 3.20 12.40 -28.33
CA GLU A 207 4.17 13.28 -27.65
C GLU A 207 3.47 14.39 -26.86
N ALA A 208 2.44 15.01 -27.41
CA ALA A 208 1.69 16.07 -26.74
C ALA A 208 0.98 15.56 -25.47
N LYS A 209 0.58 14.29 -25.47
CA LYS A 209 -0.13 13.65 -24.34
C LYS A 209 0.81 13.12 -23.26
N ALA A 210 2.02 12.70 -23.63
CA ALA A 210 2.98 12.11 -22.69
C ALA A 210 3.32 13.02 -21.47
N PRO A 211 3.52 14.35 -21.60
CA PRO A 211 3.71 15.24 -20.47
C PRO A 211 2.54 15.28 -19.49
N ALA A 212 1.30 15.18 -19.98
CA ALA A 212 0.11 15.16 -19.12
C ALA A 212 0.09 13.88 -18.28
N VAL A 213 0.38 12.73 -18.90
CA VAL A 213 0.51 11.45 -18.21
C VAL A 213 1.67 11.47 -17.20
N MET A 214 2.80 12.07 -17.57
CA MET A 214 3.94 12.22 -16.64
C MET A 214 3.57 13.07 -15.41
N LYS A 215 2.84 14.17 -15.59
CA LYS A 215 2.36 15.01 -14.47
C LYS A 215 1.45 14.23 -13.54
N GLU A 216 0.52 13.44 -14.10
CA GLU A 216 -0.36 12.56 -13.32
C GLU A 216 0.44 11.54 -12.49
N ILE A 217 1.46 10.91 -13.09
CA ILE A 217 2.34 9.94 -12.40
C ILE A 217 3.07 10.60 -11.23
N VAL A 218 3.66 11.77 -11.45
CA VAL A 218 4.41 12.48 -10.39
C VAL A 218 3.45 13.02 -9.32
N GLY A 219 2.22 13.37 -9.69
CA GLY A 219 1.24 14.03 -8.82
C GLY A 219 1.41 15.54 -8.78
N LEU A 220 1.72 16.15 -9.95
CA LEU A 220 1.87 17.59 -10.16
C LEU A 220 0.65 18.20 -10.87
#